data_AF-A0A2V9GGX0-F1
#
_entry.id   AF-A0A2V9GGX0-F1
#
_cell.length_a   1.000
_cell.length_b   1.000
_cell.length_c   1.000
_cell.angle_alpha   90.00
_cell.angle_beta   90.00
_cell.angle_gamma   90.00
#
_symmetry.space_group_name_H-M   'P 1'
#
loop_
_entity.id
_entity.type
_entity.pdbx_description
1 polymer ?
#
loop_
_entity_poly.entity_id
_entity_poly.type
_entity_poly.pdbx_seq_one_letter_code
_entity_poly.pdbx_strand_id
1 'polypeptide(L)'
;MSLPIAFTKTERPATPNPWVLPDRTLTVFYGCPEIPWLSHYFLRLLFAKKQILYLDGANQISPLLLARFARERGLDPSSVNSLIRVARAFTCFQLTELVRRVPKTLEKFPADVLIVTALPDLYFDEDVRDREARASFEHALEGLRNVAPRSLSIAVFSDATSFKTKRRDFFQRLRNQAEHVVKVESTPDNKLSFTREKNTPLLPA
;
A
#
# COMPACT_ATOMS: atom_id res chain seq x y z
N MET A 1 5.38 -23.76 -54.26
CA MET A 1 6.11 -23.80 -52.98
C MET A 1 5.84 -22.49 -52.26
N SER A 2 4.90 -22.49 -51.32
CA SER A 2 4.48 -21.30 -50.60
C SER A 2 4.78 -21.52 -49.12
N LEU A 3 5.70 -20.71 -48.57
CA LEU A 3 6.05 -20.73 -47.16
C LEU A 3 4.88 -20.15 -46.34
N PRO A 4 4.46 -20.79 -45.22
CA PRO A 4 3.48 -20.19 -44.34
C PRO A 4 4.12 -19.10 -43.47
N ILE A 5 3.49 -17.92 -43.46
CA ILE A 5 3.80 -16.82 -42.55
C ILE A 5 3.37 -17.24 -41.15
N ALA A 6 4.33 -17.47 -40.25
CA ALA A 6 4.07 -17.71 -38.85
C ALA A 6 3.55 -16.41 -38.21
N PHE A 7 2.26 -16.35 -37.91
CA PHE A 7 1.73 -15.39 -36.94
C PHE A 7 2.20 -15.83 -35.55
N THR A 8 3.39 -15.37 -35.15
CA THR A 8 3.74 -15.33 -33.73
C THR A 8 2.87 -14.27 -33.09
N LYS A 9 1.72 -14.68 -32.55
CA LYS A 9 0.96 -13.89 -31.59
C LYS A 9 1.87 -13.74 -30.37
N THR A 10 2.62 -12.64 -30.33
CA THR A 10 3.31 -12.22 -29.11
C THR A 10 2.22 -11.85 -28.13
N GLU A 11 1.76 -12.83 -27.36
CA GLU A 11 0.90 -12.59 -26.22
C GLU A 11 1.70 -11.74 -25.24
N ARG A 12 1.52 -10.43 -25.31
CA ARG A 12 1.84 -9.55 -24.20
C ARG A 12 1.11 -10.14 -22.99
N PRO A 13 1.81 -10.53 -21.91
CA PRO A 13 1.11 -10.95 -20.71
C PRO A 13 0.16 -9.81 -20.35
N ALA A 14 -1.14 -10.12 -20.24
CA ALA A 14 -2.16 -9.15 -19.89
C ALA A 14 -1.66 -8.37 -18.68
N THR A 15 -1.42 -7.06 -18.83
CA THR A 15 -1.01 -6.22 -17.71
C THR A 15 -2.08 -6.38 -16.63
N PRO A 16 -1.79 -7.04 -15.50
CA PRO A 16 -2.84 -7.30 -14.54
C PRO A 16 -3.29 -5.94 -14.02
N ASN A 17 -4.61 -5.73 -14.02
CA ASN A 17 -5.26 -4.47 -13.69
C ASN A 17 -4.54 -3.82 -12.48
N PRO A 18 -3.93 -2.63 -12.64
CA PRO A 18 -3.09 -2.03 -11.60
C PRO A 18 -3.87 -1.73 -10.32
N TRP A 19 -5.20 -1.72 -10.42
CA TRP A 19 -6.15 -1.48 -9.34
C TRP A 19 -6.52 -2.73 -8.53
N VAL A 20 -5.93 -3.89 -8.83
CA VAL A 20 -6.14 -5.14 -8.10
C VAL A 20 -4.93 -5.42 -7.22
N LEU A 21 -5.17 -5.50 -5.91
CA LEU A 21 -4.16 -5.94 -4.95
C LEU A 21 -3.99 -7.46 -5.06
N PRO A 22 -2.77 -7.96 -5.27
CA PRO A 22 -2.51 -9.39 -5.24
C PRO A 22 -2.78 -9.95 -3.82
N ASP A 23 -3.36 -11.15 -3.78
CA ASP A 23 -3.75 -11.79 -2.52
C ASP A 23 -2.51 -12.18 -1.70
N ARG A 24 -2.52 -11.87 -0.40
CA ARG A 24 -1.50 -12.31 0.58
C ARG A 24 -0.08 -11.83 0.27
N THR A 25 0.06 -10.64 -0.31
CA THR A 25 1.37 -10.06 -0.64
C THR A 25 1.52 -8.67 -0.04
N LEU A 26 2.77 -8.23 0.10
CA LEU A 26 3.15 -6.84 0.28
C LEU A 26 3.37 -6.19 -1.08
N THR A 27 2.47 -5.26 -1.42
CA THR A 27 2.57 -4.41 -2.61
C THR A 27 2.90 -2.99 -2.20
N VAL A 28 3.94 -2.41 -2.81
CA VAL A 28 4.35 -1.01 -2.59
C VAL A 28 4.01 -0.19 -3.83
N PHE A 29 3.21 0.86 -3.66
CA PHE A 29 2.90 1.88 -4.66
C PHE A 29 3.67 3.16 -4.33
N TYR A 30 4.36 3.73 -5.32
CA TYR A 30 5.11 4.97 -5.15
C TYR A 30 5.27 5.76 -6.44
N GLY A 31 5.79 7.00 -6.38
CA GLY A 31 6.29 7.67 -7.59
C GLY A 31 5.58 8.97 -7.99
N CYS A 32 4.56 9.39 -7.23
CA CYS A 32 3.98 10.72 -7.39
C CYS A 32 3.51 11.32 -6.04
N PRO A 33 3.50 12.65 -5.88
CA PRO A 33 3.03 13.30 -4.66
C PRO A 33 1.57 12.95 -4.28
N GLU A 34 0.74 12.59 -5.26
CA GLU A 34 -0.67 12.23 -5.09
C GLU A 34 -0.88 10.77 -4.64
N ILE A 35 0.18 9.99 -4.43
CA ILE A 35 0.10 8.59 -3.98
C ILE A 35 -0.81 8.38 -2.76
N PRO A 36 -0.80 9.26 -1.73
CA PRO A 36 -1.76 9.13 -0.63
C PRO A 36 -3.22 9.20 -1.10
N TRP A 37 -3.56 10.02 -2.09
CA TRP A 37 -4.92 10.05 -2.65
C TRP A 37 -5.25 8.82 -3.48
N LEU A 38 -4.24 8.19 -4.09
CA LEU A 38 -4.40 6.93 -4.81
C LEU A 38 -4.94 5.82 -3.89
N SER A 39 -4.51 5.79 -2.63
CA SER A 39 -5.01 4.84 -1.63
C SER A 39 -6.53 4.93 -1.44
N HIS A 40 -7.14 6.12 -1.64
CA HIS A 40 -8.59 6.31 -1.57
C HIS A 40 -9.32 5.62 -2.73
N TYR A 41 -8.69 5.52 -3.91
CA TYR A 41 -9.26 4.77 -5.04
C TYR A 41 -9.27 3.27 -4.74
N PHE A 42 -8.18 2.73 -4.20
CA PHE A 42 -8.13 1.34 -3.73
C PHE A 42 -9.16 1.09 -2.65
N LEU A 43 -9.23 1.98 -1.66
CA LEU A 43 -10.22 1.91 -0.61
C LEU A 43 -11.63 1.86 -1.20
N ARG A 44 -11.98 2.76 -2.13
CA ARG A 44 -13.26 2.75 -2.83
C ARG A 44 -13.54 1.38 -3.43
N LEU A 45 -12.62 0.81 -4.20
CA LEU A 45 -12.81 -0.49 -4.86
C LEU A 45 -13.04 -1.64 -3.88
N LEU A 46 -12.39 -1.60 -2.72
CA LEU A 46 -12.47 -2.63 -1.69
C LEU A 46 -13.68 -2.45 -0.75
N PHE A 47 -14.26 -1.26 -0.68
CA PHE A 47 -15.19 -0.76 0.35
C PHE A 47 -16.54 -1.51 0.53
N ALA A 48 -16.79 -2.63 -0.16
CA ALA A 48 -17.96 -3.48 0.07
C ALA A 48 -17.64 -4.99 0.02
N LYS A 49 -16.36 -5.35 -0.11
CA LYS A 49 -15.96 -6.75 -0.35
C LYS A 49 -14.98 -7.28 0.68
N LYS A 50 -14.34 -6.38 1.43
CA LYS A 50 -13.19 -6.67 2.28
C LYS A 50 -13.27 -5.85 3.55
N GLN A 51 -12.86 -6.44 4.68
CA GLN A 51 -12.58 -5.71 5.91
C GLN A 51 -11.18 -5.09 5.80
N ILE A 52 -11.07 -3.80 6.10
CA ILE A 52 -9.88 -3.00 5.83
C ILE A 52 -9.34 -2.43 7.13
N LEU A 53 -8.09 -2.74 7.43
CA LEU A 53 -7.33 -2.01 8.45
C LEU A 53 -6.50 -0.95 7.74
N TYR A 54 -6.73 0.32 8.09
CA TYR A 54 -6.11 1.46 7.44
C TYR A 54 -5.22 2.21 8.44
N LEU A 55 -3.92 2.19 8.20
CA LEU A 55 -2.93 2.95 8.95
C LEU A 55 -2.61 4.23 8.17
N ASP A 56 -3.21 5.33 8.60
CA ASP A 56 -3.11 6.61 7.92
C ASP A 56 -1.93 7.43 8.47
N GLY A 57 -0.76 7.28 7.84
CA GLY A 57 0.41 8.12 8.11
C GLY A 57 0.43 9.42 7.32
N ALA A 58 -0.33 9.51 6.22
CA ALA A 58 -0.44 10.71 5.38
C ALA A 58 -1.52 11.70 5.87
N ASN A 59 -2.31 11.29 6.87
CA ASN A 59 -3.42 12.06 7.44
C ASN A 59 -4.43 12.56 6.38
N GLN A 60 -4.76 11.70 5.40
CA GLN A 60 -5.64 12.06 4.28
C GLN A 60 -7.04 11.43 4.38
N ILE A 61 -7.22 10.40 5.21
CA ILE A 61 -8.52 9.72 5.29
C ILE A 61 -9.51 10.56 6.09
N SER A 62 -10.77 10.65 5.65
CA SER A 62 -11.82 11.38 6.40
C SER A 62 -13.09 10.55 6.56
N PRO A 63 -13.82 10.69 7.69
CA PRO A 63 -15.11 10.03 7.87
C PRO A 63 -16.13 10.37 6.78
N LEU A 64 -16.11 11.60 6.25
CA LEU A 64 -16.98 12.03 5.16
C LEU A 64 -16.73 11.24 3.87
N LEU A 65 -15.46 10.97 3.55
CA LEU A 65 -15.09 10.13 2.41
C LEU A 65 -15.63 8.70 2.56
N LEU A 66 -15.47 8.11 3.75
CA LEU A 66 -15.97 6.77 4.06
C LEU A 66 -17.50 6.69 3.96
N ALA A 67 -18.20 7.67 4.54
CA ALA A 67 -19.65 7.77 4.45
C ALA A 67 -20.14 7.93 3.00
N ARG A 68 -19.39 8.68 2.16
CA ARG A 68 -19.69 8.78 0.72
C ARG A 68 -19.54 7.42 0.03
N PHE A 69 -18.44 6.70 0.27
CA PHE A 69 -18.23 5.38 -0.33
C PHE A 69 -19.27 4.34 0.10
N ALA A 70 -19.78 4.43 1.34
CA ALA A 70 -20.88 3.60 1.82
C ALA A 70 -22.15 3.88 1.02
N ARG A 71 -22.53 5.16 0.91
CA ARG A 71 -23.72 5.60 0.17
C ARG A 71 -23.67 5.22 -1.31
N GLU A 72 -22.52 5.40 -1.96
CA GLU A 72 -22.29 4.98 -3.36
C GLU A 72 -22.52 3.48 -3.59
N ARG A 73 -22.47 2.67 -2.54
CA ARG A 73 -22.66 1.21 -2.58
C ARG A 73 -23.99 0.76 -1.99
N GLY A 74 -24.88 1.69 -1.64
CA GLY A 74 -26.15 1.37 -0.98
C GLY A 74 -25.99 0.80 0.42
N LEU A 75 -24.83 0.99 1.06
CA LEU A 75 -24.58 0.58 2.43
C LEU A 75 -25.07 1.65 3.42
N ASP A 76 -25.58 1.20 4.56
CA ASP A 76 -25.87 2.09 5.68
C ASP A 76 -24.56 2.71 6.19
N PRO A 77 -24.42 4.05 6.27
CA PRO A 77 -23.25 4.70 6.84
C PRO A 77 -22.86 4.17 8.23
N SER A 78 -23.82 3.65 9.01
CA SER A 78 -23.52 3.05 10.33
C SER A 78 -22.66 1.78 10.22
N SER A 79 -22.72 1.06 9.10
CA SER A 79 -21.97 -0.18 8.85
C SER A 79 -20.50 0.07 8.47
N VAL A 80 -20.07 1.33 8.32
CA VAL A 80 -18.68 1.65 7.96
C VAL A 80 -17.70 1.09 8.98
N ASN A 81 -18.01 1.16 10.28
CA ASN A 81 -17.11 0.71 11.34
C ASN A 81 -16.89 -0.82 11.37
N SER A 82 -17.78 -1.62 10.78
CA SER A 82 -17.57 -3.06 10.62
C SER A 82 -16.76 -3.40 9.38
N LEU A 83 -16.62 -2.47 8.44
CA LEU A 83 -15.89 -2.65 7.18
C LEU A 83 -14.48 -2.06 7.22
N ILE A 84 -14.27 -0.96 7.95
CA ILE A 84 -12.97 -0.31 8.04
C ILE A 84 -12.64 0.11 9.47
N ARG A 85 -11.40 -0.14 9.88
CA ARG A 85 -10.79 0.49 11.06
C ARG A 85 -9.65 1.39 10.62
N VAL A 86 -9.68 2.62 11.08
CA VAL A 86 -8.65 3.63 10.79
C VAL A 86 -7.85 3.90 12.06
N ALA A 87 -6.53 3.88 11.94
CA ALA A 87 -5.62 4.40 12.96
C ALA A 87 -4.66 5.40 12.30
N ARG A 88 -4.54 6.60 12.89
CA ARG A 88 -3.69 7.67 12.36
C ARG A 88 -2.35 7.70 13.09
N ALA A 89 -1.29 7.97 12.33
CA ALA A 89 0.03 8.30 12.85
C ALA A 89 0.49 9.63 12.29
N PHE A 90 1.02 10.49 13.16
CA PHE A 90 1.60 11.79 12.81
C PHE A 90 3.13 11.76 12.86
N THR A 91 3.73 10.69 13.41
CA THR A 91 5.18 10.53 13.52
C THR A 91 5.59 9.11 13.12
N CYS A 92 6.86 8.94 12.74
CA CYS A 92 7.41 7.62 12.43
C CYS A 92 7.29 6.62 13.61
N PHE A 93 7.42 7.10 14.85
CA PHE A 93 7.27 6.27 16.05
C PHE A 93 5.84 5.77 16.22
N GLN A 94 4.85 6.63 16.00
CA GLN A 94 3.44 6.24 16.05
C GLN A 94 3.11 5.23 14.95
N LEU A 95 3.60 5.47 13.72
CA LEU A 95 3.36 4.54 12.61
C LEU A 95 4.01 3.17 12.87
N THR A 96 5.23 3.16 13.41
CA THR A 96 5.92 1.92 13.83
C THR A 96 5.08 1.13 14.83
N GLU A 97 4.57 1.80 15.86
CA GLU A 97 3.76 1.13 16.89
C GLU A 97 2.44 0.58 16.31
N LEU A 98 1.78 1.33 15.42
CA LEU A 98 0.59 0.84 14.72
C LEU A 98 0.87 -0.41 13.90
N VAL A 99 1.95 -0.42 13.12
CA VAL A 99 2.37 -1.58 12.32
C VAL A 99 2.66 -2.78 13.22
N ARG A 100 3.40 -2.59 14.32
CA ARG A 100 3.71 -3.67 15.27
C ARG A 100 2.47 -4.23 15.98
N ARG A 101 1.43 -3.41 16.17
CA ARG A 101 0.18 -3.83 16.80
C ARG A 101 -0.78 -4.56 15.87
N VAL A 102 -0.54 -4.55 14.56
CA VAL A 102 -1.44 -5.19 13.58
C VAL A 102 -1.83 -6.63 13.99
N PRO A 103 -0.92 -7.53 14.39
CA PRO A 103 -1.31 -8.88 14.81
C PRO A 103 -2.37 -8.91 15.92
N LYS A 104 -2.23 -8.06 16.94
CA LYS A 104 -3.20 -7.93 18.04
C LYS A 104 -4.49 -7.27 17.59
N THR A 105 -4.42 -6.33 16.67
CA THR A 105 -5.62 -5.70 16.07
C THR A 105 -6.43 -6.72 15.29
N LEU A 106 -5.75 -7.62 14.54
CA LEU A 106 -6.38 -8.66 13.74
C LEU A 106 -7.15 -9.69 14.59
N GLU A 107 -6.77 -9.91 15.84
CA GLU A 107 -7.54 -10.75 16.79
C GLU A 107 -8.93 -10.19 17.08
N LYS A 108 -9.11 -8.86 16.99
CA LYS A 108 -10.37 -8.16 17.29
C LYS A 108 -11.09 -7.67 16.04
N PHE A 109 -10.40 -7.63 14.91
CA PHE A 109 -10.91 -7.14 13.64
C PHE A 109 -10.21 -7.90 12.50
N PRO A 110 -10.82 -8.97 11.98
CA PRO A 110 -10.22 -9.85 11.00
C PRO A 110 -10.20 -9.19 9.61
N ALA A 111 -9.33 -8.18 9.45
CA ALA A 111 -9.14 -7.51 8.17
C ALA A 111 -8.62 -8.47 7.11
N ASP A 112 -9.11 -8.31 5.88
CA ASP A 112 -8.59 -8.96 4.68
C ASP A 112 -7.45 -8.15 4.04
N VAL A 113 -7.46 -6.82 4.25
CA VAL A 113 -6.50 -5.89 3.66
C VAL A 113 -5.95 -4.93 4.71
N LEU A 114 -4.63 -4.77 4.73
CA LEU A 114 -3.93 -3.70 5.44
C LEU A 114 -3.49 -2.64 4.43
N ILE A 115 -3.95 -1.41 4.62
CA ILE A 115 -3.45 -0.24 3.88
C ILE A 115 -2.57 0.57 4.82
N VAL A 116 -1.37 0.95 4.36
CA VAL A 116 -0.45 1.82 5.09
C VAL A 116 -0.04 2.98 4.20
N THR A 117 -0.25 4.21 4.66
CA THR A 117 0.23 5.42 3.96
C THR A 117 1.45 6.01 4.67
N ALA A 118 2.28 6.73 3.92
CA ALA A 118 3.46 7.44 4.42
C ALA A 118 4.54 6.56 5.08
N LEU A 119 4.70 5.32 4.59
CA LEU A 119 5.80 4.42 4.95
C LEU A 119 6.74 4.23 3.75
N PRO A 120 8.01 4.69 3.80
CA PRO A 120 8.73 5.29 4.93
C PRO A 120 8.68 6.83 4.99
N ASP A 121 7.75 7.50 4.32
CA ASP A 121 7.75 8.97 4.23
C ASP A 121 7.84 9.68 5.60
N LEU A 122 7.13 9.21 6.64
CA LEU A 122 7.20 9.78 8.00
C LEU A 122 8.58 9.61 8.69
N TYR A 123 9.46 8.74 8.18
CA TYR A 123 10.80 8.49 8.74
C TYR A 123 11.85 9.44 8.15
N PHE A 124 11.45 10.24 7.16
CA PHE A 124 12.30 11.24 6.53
C PHE A 124 12.25 12.60 7.23
N ASP A 125 11.49 12.71 8.31
CA ASP A 125 11.49 13.86 9.20
C ASP A 125 12.91 14.16 9.71
N GLU A 126 13.40 15.36 9.39
CA GLU A 126 14.76 15.82 9.70
C GLU A 126 14.92 16.18 11.19
N ASP A 127 13.82 16.48 11.88
CA ASP A 127 13.82 16.78 13.32
C ASP A 127 14.01 15.50 14.17
N VAL A 128 13.80 14.32 13.57
CA VAL A 128 14.05 13.03 14.22
C VAL A 128 15.52 12.66 14.10
N ARG A 129 16.15 12.26 15.20
CA ARG A 129 17.56 11.81 15.19
C ARG A 129 17.72 10.56 14.33
N ASP A 130 18.79 10.50 13.54
CA ASP A 130 18.99 9.43 12.54
C ASP A 130 18.96 8.01 13.14
N ARG A 131 19.63 7.83 14.28
CA ARG A 131 19.61 6.56 15.02
C ARG A 131 18.20 6.14 15.43
N GLU A 132 17.38 7.08 15.89
CA GLU A 132 16.01 6.82 16.33
C GLU A 132 15.11 6.49 15.15
N ALA A 133 15.20 7.27 14.06
CA ALA A 133 14.45 7.00 12.82
C ALA A 133 14.81 5.63 12.24
N ARG A 134 16.10 5.25 12.23
CA ARG A 134 16.56 3.96 11.73
C ARG A 134 16.07 2.79 12.58
N ALA A 135 16.18 2.88 13.90
CA ALA A 135 15.67 1.86 14.81
C ALA A 135 14.15 1.69 14.69
N SER A 136 13.43 2.82 14.62
CA SER A 136 11.97 2.86 14.39
C SER A 136 11.60 2.18 13.08
N PHE A 137 12.29 2.52 11.97
CA PHE A 137 12.05 1.93 10.65
C PHE A 137 12.31 0.42 10.64
N GLU A 138 13.37 -0.03 11.31
CA GLU A 138 13.69 -1.46 11.42
C GLU A 138 12.59 -2.24 12.11
N HIS A 139 12.05 -1.70 13.19
CA HIS A 139 10.91 -2.30 13.89
C HIS A 139 9.63 -2.29 13.06
N ALA A 140 9.37 -1.26 12.25
CA ALA A 140 8.22 -1.25 11.35
C ALA A 140 8.36 -2.30 10.24
N LEU A 141 9.56 -2.42 9.67
CA LEU A 141 9.85 -3.38 8.62
C LEU A 141 9.73 -4.82 9.11
N GLU A 142 10.24 -5.11 10.32
CA GLU A 142 10.03 -6.37 11.05
C GLU A 142 8.54 -6.62 11.32
N GLY A 143 7.80 -5.61 11.78
CA GLY A 143 6.36 -5.69 11.99
C GLY A 143 5.61 -6.10 10.72
N LEU A 144 5.93 -5.52 9.57
CA LEU A 144 5.36 -5.92 8.28
C LEU A 144 5.68 -7.37 7.92
N ARG A 145 6.91 -7.85 8.19
CA ARG A 145 7.27 -9.27 7.95
C ARG A 145 6.45 -10.21 8.80
N ASN A 146 6.17 -9.85 10.05
CA ASN A 146 5.40 -10.69 10.96
C ASN A 146 3.91 -10.73 10.62
N VAL A 147 3.44 -9.76 9.81
CA VAL A 147 2.06 -9.68 9.32
C VAL A 147 1.89 -10.43 8.00
N ALA A 148 2.88 -10.38 7.10
CA ALA A 148 2.78 -10.93 5.73
C ALA A 148 2.40 -12.43 5.62
N PRO A 149 2.82 -13.34 6.53
CA PRO A 149 2.41 -14.75 6.50
C PRO A 149 0.93 -14.98 6.83
N ARG A 150 0.23 -13.97 7.36
CA ARG A 150 -1.21 -14.05 7.59
C ARG A 150 -1.92 -13.93 6.25
N SER A 151 -3.13 -14.45 6.10
CA SER A 151 -3.92 -14.36 4.85
C SER A 151 -4.40 -12.91 4.56
N LEU A 152 -3.51 -11.93 4.64
CA LEU A 152 -3.75 -10.50 4.61
C LEU A 152 -2.97 -9.90 3.44
N SER A 153 -3.68 -9.19 2.54
CA SER A 153 -3.00 -8.38 1.52
C SER A 153 -2.55 -7.05 2.13
N ILE A 154 -1.31 -6.65 1.87
CA ILE A 154 -0.74 -5.41 2.38
C ILE A 154 -0.46 -4.47 1.22
N ALA A 155 -0.98 -3.25 1.30
CA ALA A 155 -0.74 -2.19 0.34
C ALA A 155 -0.08 -1.00 1.04
N VAL A 156 1.15 -0.68 0.64
CA VAL A 156 1.86 0.50 1.13
C VAL A 156 1.86 1.57 0.05
N PHE A 157 1.47 2.78 0.42
CA PHE A 157 1.44 3.97 -0.45
C PHE A 157 2.47 4.97 0.08
N SER A 158 3.54 5.17 -0.68
CA SER A 158 4.65 6.07 -0.34
C SER A 158 4.87 7.09 -1.44
N ASP A 159 4.99 8.37 -1.13
CA ASP A 159 5.40 9.37 -2.13
C ASP A 159 6.75 8.94 -2.73
N ALA A 160 7.74 8.63 -1.88
CA ALA A 160 9.12 8.26 -2.23
C ALA A 160 9.83 9.15 -3.28
N THR A 161 9.23 10.24 -3.77
CA THR A 161 9.79 11.12 -4.81
C THR A 161 10.42 12.39 -4.28
N SER A 162 10.00 12.87 -3.10
CA SER A 162 10.39 14.20 -2.60
C SER A 162 11.68 14.22 -1.77
N PHE A 163 12.42 13.12 -1.62
CA PHE A 163 13.41 13.00 -0.55
C PHE A 163 14.87 13.11 -1.01
N LYS A 164 15.58 14.12 -0.52
CA LYS A 164 17.04 14.29 -0.61
C LYS A 164 17.74 13.97 0.71
N THR A 165 17.29 12.92 1.43
CA THR A 165 17.79 12.61 2.77
C THR A 165 18.84 11.50 2.76
N LYS A 166 19.66 11.43 3.82
CA LYS A 166 20.60 10.31 4.07
C LYS A 166 19.89 8.96 4.21
N ARG A 167 18.58 8.96 4.47
CA ARG A 167 17.74 7.79 4.73
C ARG A 167 17.07 7.22 3.47
N ARG A 168 17.52 7.61 2.26
CA ARG A 168 16.97 7.07 1.00
C ARG A 168 16.97 5.54 0.94
N ASP A 169 17.89 4.90 1.68
CA ASP A 169 17.99 3.45 1.77
C ASP A 169 16.75 2.81 2.40
N PHE A 170 15.98 3.52 3.22
CA PHE A 170 14.78 2.99 3.86
C PHE A 170 13.75 2.55 2.82
N PHE A 171 13.53 3.38 1.80
CA PHE A 171 12.62 3.02 0.72
C PHE A 171 13.12 1.81 -0.07
N GLN A 172 14.43 1.73 -0.33
CA GLN A 172 15.02 0.56 -0.98
C GLN A 172 14.86 -0.71 -0.14
N ARG A 173 15.02 -0.63 1.18
CA ARG A 173 14.79 -1.77 2.10
C ARG A 173 13.34 -2.21 2.09
N LEU A 174 12.39 -1.28 2.04
CA LEU A 174 10.96 -1.59 1.90
C LEU A 174 10.67 -2.30 0.56
N ARG A 175 11.20 -1.77 -0.56
CA ARG A 175 11.07 -2.40 -1.89
C ARG A 175 11.65 -3.82 -1.94
N ASN A 176 12.77 -4.04 -1.27
CA ASN A 176 13.41 -5.36 -1.22
C ASN A 176 12.52 -6.38 -0.52
N GLN A 177 11.77 -5.97 0.50
CA GLN A 177 10.83 -6.83 1.21
C GLN A 177 9.52 -7.08 0.45
N ALA A 178 9.04 -6.11 -0.32
CA ALA A 178 7.78 -6.23 -1.05
C ALA A 178 7.86 -7.27 -2.18
N GLU A 179 6.85 -8.12 -2.33
CA GLU A 179 6.73 -9.04 -3.47
C GLU A 179 6.44 -8.28 -4.77
N HIS A 180 5.66 -7.19 -4.66
CA HIS A 180 5.29 -6.33 -5.77
C HIS A 180 5.67 -4.87 -5.51
N VAL A 181 6.27 -4.24 -6.51
CA VAL A 181 6.59 -2.81 -6.48
C VAL A 181 6.02 -2.18 -7.74
N VAL A 182 5.19 -1.16 -7.56
CA VAL A 182 4.49 -0.44 -8.63
C VAL A 182 4.87 1.04 -8.55
N LYS A 183 5.56 1.52 -9.58
CA LYS A 183 5.79 2.94 -9.78
C LYS A 183 4.55 3.54 -10.45
N VAL A 184 4.11 4.68 -9.96
CA VAL A 184 2.99 5.46 -10.46
C VAL A 184 3.56 6.79 -10.90
N GLU A 185 3.27 7.21 -12.12
CA GLU A 185 3.72 8.49 -12.65
C GLU A 185 2.51 9.27 -13.18
N SER A 186 2.49 10.58 -12.95
CA SER A 186 1.52 11.44 -13.62
C SER A 186 2.02 11.74 -15.03
N THR A 187 1.20 11.46 -16.03
CA THR A 187 1.46 11.88 -17.40
C THR A 187 1.04 13.35 -17.60
N PRO A 188 1.53 14.02 -18.65
CA PRO A 188 1.14 15.41 -18.97
C PRO A 188 -0.38 15.62 -19.14
N ASP A 189 -1.13 14.54 -19.43
CA ASP A 189 -2.59 14.57 -19.61
C ASP A 189 -3.38 14.37 -18.31
N ASN A 190 -2.76 14.51 -17.13
CA ASN A 190 -3.34 14.14 -15.82
C ASN A 190 -3.83 12.68 -15.74
N LYS A 191 -3.24 11.78 -16.54
CA LYS A 191 -3.49 10.33 -16.41
C LYS A 191 -2.39 9.71 -15.55
N LEU A 192 -2.75 8.73 -14.74
CA LEU A 192 -1.77 7.94 -13.98
C LEU A 192 -1.32 6.75 -14.83
N SER A 193 -0.01 6.62 -15.02
CA SER A 193 0.61 5.40 -15.54
C SER A 193 1.08 4.52 -14.38
N PHE A 194 1.02 3.20 -14.57
CA PHE A 194 1.42 2.22 -13.56
C PHE A 194 2.47 1.28 -14.16
N THR A 195 3.68 1.32 -13.62
CA THR A 195 4.81 0.51 -14.07
C THR A 195 5.18 -0.46 -12.95
N ARG A 196 5.02 -1.76 -13.20
CA ARG A 196 5.48 -2.81 -12.26
C ARG A 196 6.98 -2.97 -12.38
N GLU A 197 7.72 -2.65 -11.32
CA GLU A 197 9.18 -2.79 -11.27
C GLU A 197 9.64 -4.11 -10.63
N LYS A 198 8.79 -4.72 -9.79
CA LYS A 198 9.08 -6.02 -9.15
C LYS A 198 7.83 -6.90 -9.16
N ASN A 199 8.04 -8.18 -9.45
CA ASN A 199 7.00 -9.20 -9.45
C ASN A 199 7.61 -10.56 -9.04
N THR A 200 7.79 -10.78 -7.74
CA THR A 200 8.26 -12.07 -7.23
C THR A 200 7.04 -12.88 -6.80
N PRO A 201 6.65 -13.96 -7.50
CA PRO A 201 5.57 -14.81 -7.04
C PRO A 201 5.95 -15.45 -5.70
N LEU A 202 4.97 -15.57 -4.79
CA LEU A 202 5.12 -16.42 -3.61
C LEU A 202 5.42 -17.84 -4.11
N LEU A 203 6.58 -18.39 -3.74
CA LEU A 203 6.79 -19.82 -3.87
C LEU A 203 5.70 -20.49 -3.00
N PRO A 204 4.92 -21.44 -3.54
CA PRO A 204 3.94 -22.14 -2.73
C PRO A 204 4.68 -22.84 -1.58
N ALA A 205 4.23 -22.57 -0.35
CA ALA A 205 4.67 -23.26 0.85
C ALA A 205 4.23 -24.73 0.83
#